data_AF-A0A842P4Q3-F1
#
_entry.id   AF-A0A842P4Q3-F1
#
_cell.length_a   1.000
_cell.length_b   1.000
_cell.length_c   1.000
_cell.angle_alpha   90.00
_cell.angle_beta   90.00
_cell.angle_gamma   90.00
#
_symmetry.space_group_name_H-M   'P 1'
#
loop_
_entity.id
_entity.type
_entity.pdbx_description
1 polymer ?
#
loop_
_entity_poly.entity_id
_entity_poly.type
_entity_poly.pdbx_seq_one_letter_code
_entity_poly.pdbx_strand_id
1 'polypeptide(L)' 'MKGQMSSFDVARIVSELRPYIGSRARKSYHPHWEQVVLRLNPKEEAQIDLVVVRGKRIYLSRRDRPMPPNP' A
#
# COMPACT_ATOMS: atom_id res chain seq x y z
N MET A 1 18.65 5.55 -5.55
CA MET A 1 17.60 4.90 -4.74
C MET A 1 17.20 3.60 -5.44
N LYS A 2 17.22 2.43 -4.77
CA LYS A 2 16.84 1.15 -5.38
C LYS A 2 15.45 1.27 -6.01
N GLY A 3 15.38 1.17 -7.34
CA GLY A 3 14.14 1.30 -8.10
C GLY A 3 13.23 0.08 -7.97
N GLN A 4 13.80 -1.08 -7.62
CA GLN A 4 13.11 -2.35 -7.56
C GLN A 4 13.40 -3.05 -6.22
N MET A 5 12.38 -3.67 -5.66
CA MET A 5 12.52 -4.56 -4.49
C MET A 5 13.26 -5.84 -4.88
N SER A 6 14.26 -6.21 -4.09
CA SER A 6 14.89 -7.54 -4.19
C SER A 6 13.98 -8.62 -3.59
N SER A 7 14.26 -9.90 -3.85
CA SER A 7 13.51 -11.01 -3.25
C SER A 7 13.51 -10.98 -1.72
N PHE A 8 14.60 -10.51 -1.11
CA PHE A 8 14.68 -10.32 0.33
C PHE A 8 13.72 -9.23 0.82
N ASP A 9 13.66 -8.09 0.13
CA ASP A 9 12.73 -7.00 0.46
C ASP A 9 11.27 -7.47 0.34
N VAL A 10 10.96 -8.29 -0.68
CA VAL A 10 9.63 -8.88 -0.87
C VAL A 10 9.28 -9.82 0.28
N ALA A 11 10.18 -10.72 0.67
CA ALA A 11 9.96 -11.64 1.78
C ALA A 11 9.70 -10.88 3.11
N ARG A 12 10.40 -9.77 3.31
CA ARG A 12 10.17 -8.91 4.48
C ARG A 12 8.80 -8.26 4.45
N ILE A 13 8.41 -7.66 3.32
CA ILE A 13 7.08 -7.05 3.18
C ILE A 13 5.95 -8.07 3.38
N VAL A 14 6.09 -9.29 2.86
CA VAL A 14 5.09 -10.35 3.10
C VAL A 14 4.86 -10.55 4.60
N SER A 15 5.94 -10.57 5.39
CA SER A 15 5.84 -10.72 6.85
C SER A 15 5.12 -9.54 7.51
N GLU A 16 5.37 -8.31 7.02
CA GLU A 16 4.71 -7.09 7.51
C GLU A 16 3.24 -6.99 7.09
N LEU A 17 2.85 -7.63 5.98
CA LEU A 17 1.46 -7.63 5.50
C LEU A 17 0.58 -8.69 6.17
N ARG A 18 1.16 -9.75 6.74
CA ARG A 18 0.42 -10.85 7.38
C ARG A 18 -0.62 -10.40 8.43
N PRO A 19 -0.34 -9.44 9.32
CA PRO A 19 -1.33 -8.97 10.31
C PRO A 19 -2.59 -8.37 9.68
N TYR A 20 -2.49 -7.88 8.44
CA TYR A 20 -3.60 -7.23 7.75
C TYR A 20 -4.48 -8.22 6.96
N ILE A 21 -4.19 -9.52 6.98
CA ILE A 21 -5.06 -10.54 6.36
C ILE A 21 -6.45 -10.49 6.98
N GLY A 22 -7.49 -10.41 6.15
CA GLY A 22 -8.88 -10.24 6.59
C GLY A 22 -9.28 -8.79 6.88
N SER A 23 -8.37 -7.82 6.78
CA SER A 23 -8.71 -6.39 6.85
C SER A 23 -9.55 -5.96 5.66
N ARG A 24 -10.57 -5.14 5.91
CA ARG A 24 -11.41 -4.59 4.83
C ARG A 24 -10.68 -3.45 4.12
N ALA A 25 -10.60 -3.51 2.80
CA ALA A 25 -10.23 -2.35 2.00
C ALA A 25 -11.43 -1.38 1.92
N ARG A 26 -11.30 -0.19 2.50
CA ARG A 26 -12.35 0.85 2.47
C ARG A 26 -12.39 1.60 1.16
N LYS A 27 -11.22 1.78 0.53
CA LYS A 27 -11.07 2.57 -0.69
C LYS A 27 -9.91 2.05 -1.51
N SER A 28 -10.05 2.13 -2.83
CA SER A 28 -8.97 1.99 -3.81
C SER A 28 -8.95 3.22 -4.69
N TYR A 29 -7.76 3.74 -5.01
CA TYR A 29 -7.60 4.89 -5.92
C TYR A 29 -6.20 4.95 -6.52
N HIS A 30 -6.07 5.69 -7.62
CA HIS A 30 -4.81 5.91 -8.33
C HIS A 30 -4.33 7.36 -8.14
N PRO A 31 -3.46 7.67 -7.16
CA PRO A 31 -2.90 9.01 -7.02
C PRO A 31 -1.93 9.38 -8.16
N HIS A 32 -1.42 8.37 -8.87
CA HIS A 32 -0.52 8.50 -10.00
C HIS A 32 -0.72 7.30 -10.93
N TRP A 33 -0.48 7.43 -12.24
CA TRP A 33 -0.74 6.36 -13.21
C TRP A 33 0.08 5.08 -12.98
N GLU A 34 1.22 5.18 -12.29
CA GLU A 34 2.02 4.02 -11.85
C GLU A 34 1.63 3.48 -10.46
N GLN A 35 0.71 4.11 -9.74
CA GLN A 35 0.44 3.81 -8.34
C GLN A 35 -1.01 3.41 -8.10
N VAL A 36 -1.18 2.33 -7.34
CA VAL A 36 -2.45 1.93 -6.77
C VAL A 36 -2.35 2.02 -5.26
N VAL A 37 -3.34 2.65 -4.62
CA VAL A 37 -3.42 2.72 -3.17
C VAL A 37 -4.67 1.98 -2.70
N LEU A 38 -4.49 1.06 -1.77
CA LEU A 38 -5.57 0.36 -1.06
C LEU A 38 -5.58 0.84 0.39
N ARG A 39 -6.68 1.47 0.79
CA ARG A 39 -6.88 1.96 2.15
C ARG A 39 -7.46 0.86 3.02
N LEU A 40 -6.62 0.25 3.85
CA LEU A 40 -6.98 -0.86 4.72
C LEU A 40 -7.51 -0.34 6.06
N ASN A 41 -8.55 -1.00 6.57
CA ASN A 41 -9.15 -0.73 7.87
C ASN A 41 -9.13 -2.00 8.73
N PRO A 42 -7.96 -2.34 9.31
CA PRO A 42 -7.86 -3.40 10.31
C PRO A 42 -8.76 -3.12 11.51
N LYS A 43 -9.16 -4.16 12.25
CA LYS A 43 -10.07 -4.02 13.39
C LYS A 43 -9.41 -3.38 14.62
N GLU A 44 -8.15 -3.72 14.87
CA GLU A 44 -7.42 -3.37 16.10
C GLU A 44 -6.37 -2.26 15.87
N GLU A 45 -6.24 -1.77 14.64
CA GLU A 45 -5.25 -0.77 14.28
C GLU A 45 -5.88 0.42 13.55
N ALA A 46 -5.16 1.53 13.54
CA ALA A 46 -5.50 2.66 12.71
C ALA A 46 -5.46 2.29 11.22
N GLN A 47 -6.23 3.03 10.43
CA GLN A 47 -6.25 2.89 8.98
C GLN A 47 -4.84 3.04 8.39
N ILE A 48 -4.52 2.18 7.42
CA ILE A 48 -3.20 2.17 6.77
C ILE A 48 -3.36 2.01 5.26
N ASP A 49 -2.54 2.72 4.49
CA ASP A 49 -2.58 2.67 3.05
C ASP A 49 -1.51 1.68 2.55
N LEU A 50 -1.94 0.64 1.83
CA LEU A 50 -1.07 -0.26 1.08
C LEU A 50 -0.85 0.34 -0.32
N VAL A 51 0.40 0.65 -0.65
CA VAL A 51 0.75 1.35 -1.88
C VAL A 51 1.52 0.40 -2.78
N VAL A 52 1.03 0.20 -3.98
CA VAL A 52 1.66 -0.58 -5.04
C VAL A 52 2.16 0.37 -6.11
N VAL A 53 3.45 0.34 -6.39
CA VAL A 53 4.07 1.09 -7.49
C VAL A 53 4.48 0.09 -8.57
N ARG A 54 3.88 0.22 -9.75
CA ARG A 54 4.04 -0.68 -10.90
C ARG A 54 5.51 -1.03 -11.13
N GLY A 55 5.82 -2.33 -11.06
CA GLY A 55 7.14 -2.90 -11.37
C GLY A 55 8.29 -2.50 -10.43
N LYS A 56 8.00 -1.72 -9.37
CA LYS A 56 9.01 -1.08 -8.52
C LYS A 56 8.95 -1.60 -7.09
N ARG A 57 7.85 -1.34 -6.38
CA ARG A 57 7.76 -1.61 -4.93
C ARG A 57 6.34 -1.68 -4.40
N ILE A 58 6.20 -2.29 -3.25
CA ILE A 58 5.00 -2.31 -2.42
C ILE A 58 5.38 -1.89 -0.99
N TYR A 59 4.58 -1.04 -0.35
CA TYR A 59 4.85 -0.58 1.02
C TYR A 59 3.60 -0.08 1.72
N LEU A 60 3.65 -0.09 3.05
CA LEU A 60 2.63 0.49 3.92
C LEU A 60 2.93 1.96 4.18
N SER A 61 1.88 2.78 4.22
CA SER A 61 2.00 4.22 4.46
C SER A 61 0.86 4.72 5.34
N ARG A 62 1.20 5.63 6.26
CA ARG A 62 0.22 6.39 7.05
C ARG A 62 0.17 7.86 6.63
N ARG A 63 0.87 8.22 5.54
CA ARG A 63 0.85 9.58 5.03
C ARG A 63 -0.48 9.84 4.35
N ASP A 64 -1.03 11.00 4.63
CA ASP A 64 -2.19 11.44 3.88
C ASP A 64 -1.78 11.69 2.43
N ARG A 65 -2.63 11.24 1.51
CA ARG A 65 -2.42 11.42 0.07
C ARG A 65 -3.64 12.16 -0.44
N PRO A 66 -3.46 13.36 -1.03
CA PRO A 66 -4.59 14.07 -1.61
C PRO A 66 -5.16 13.19 -2.70
N MET A 67 -6.48 13.06 -2.70
CA MET A 67 -7.15 12.41 -3.80
C MET A 67 -6.90 13.20 -5.08
N PRO A 68 -6.74 12.53 -6.24
CA PRO A 68 -6.80 13.22 -7.51
C PRO A 68 -8.11 14.00 -7.57
N PRO A 69 -8.09 15.28 -7.95
CA PRO A 69 -9.29 16.11 -7.98
C PRO A 69 -10.29 15.63 -9.04
N ASN A 70 -9.85 14.87 -10.05
CA ASN A 70 -10.69 14.31 -11.10
C ASN A 70 -10.62 12.78 -11.10
N PRO A 71 -11.77 12.08 -11.22
CA PRO A 71 -11.85 10.62 -11.29
C PRO A 71 -11.26 10.04 -12.58
#